data_AF-A0A8D0GJ58-F1
#
_entry.id   AF-A0A8D0GJ58-F1
#
_cell.length_a   1.000
_cell.length_b   1.000
_cell.length_c   1.000
_cell.angle_alpha   90.00
_cell.angle_beta   90.00
_cell.angle_gamma   90.00
#
_symmetry.space_group_name_H-M   'P 1'
#
loop_
_entity.id
_entity.type
_entity.pdbx_description
1 polymer ?
#
loop_
_entity_poly.entity_id
_entity_poly.type
_entity_poly.pdbx_seq_one_letter_code
_entity_poly.pdbx_strand_id
1 'polypeptide(L)'
;MIKTILDEGFEISALQMFNMERANAEEFYEIYKGVVAEYPEIARHLRPGTLRALFGKNKIQNAVHCTDLPEDGVLEVQYFFKILDS
;
A
#
# COMPACT_ATOMS: atom_id res chain seq x y z
N MET A 1 -12.61 1.12 2.70
CA MET A 1 -11.42 0.47 2.13
C MET A 1 -11.50 -1.04 2.26
N ILE A 2 -11.38 -1.62 3.46
CA ILE A 2 -11.49 -3.09 3.66
C ILE A 2 -12.77 -3.66 3.05
N LYS A 3 -13.94 -3.07 3.36
CA LYS A 3 -15.21 -3.49 2.76
C LYS A 3 -15.17 -3.47 1.23
N THR A 4 -14.62 -2.41 0.63
CA THR A 4 -14.47 -2.28 -0.82
C THR A 4 -13.63 -3.42 -1.41
N ILE A 5 -12.53 -3.81 -0.74
CA ILE A 5 -11.68 -4.92 -1.19
C ILE A 5 -12.47 -6.24 -1.18
N LEU A 6 -13.23 -6.48 -0.10
CA LEU A 6 -14.04 -7.69 0.03
C LEU A 6 -15.23 -7.72 -0.96
N ASP A 7 -15.90 -6.59 -1.17
CA ASP A 7 -17.03 -6.47 -2.11
C ASP A 7 -16.60 -6.74 -3.56
N GLU A 8 -15.34 -6.42 -3.91
CA GLU A 8 -14.75 -6.71 -5.23
C GLU A 8 -14.29 -8.18 -5.38
N GLY A 9 -14.53 -9.02 -4.36
CA GLY A 9 -14.29 -10.47 -4.42
C GLY A 9 -12.89 -10.92 -4.00
N PHE A 10 -12.07 -10.02 -3.43
CA PHE A 10 -10.79 -10.40 -2.86
C PHE A 10 -10.94 -10.98 -1.44
N GLU A 11 -10.01 -11.84 -1.06
CA GLU A 11 -9.92 -12.40 0.29
C GLU A 11 -8.82 -11.68 1.10
N ILE A 12 -9.07 -11.45 2.38
CA ILE A 12 -8.08 -10.94 3.33
C ILE A 12 -7.66 -12.10 4.24
N SER A 13 -6.47 -12.64 4.00
CA SER A 13 -5.92 -13.79 4.75
C SER A 13 -5.32 -13.40 6.11
N ALA A 14 -4.78 -12.18 6.23
CA ALA A 14 -4.26 -11.63 7.47
C ALA A 14 -4.44 -10.10 7.50
N LEU A 15 -4.69 -9.54 8.69
CA LEU A 15 -4.84 -8.11 8.89
C LEU A 15 -4.31 -7.73 10.28
N GLN A 16 -3.41 -6.76 10.32
CA GLN A 16 -2.85 -6.26 11.57
C GLN A 16 -2.52 -4.76 11.47
N MET A 17 -2.64 -4.06 12.59
CA MET A 17 -2.26 -2.65 12.71
C MET A 17 -0.86 -2.57 13.33
N PHE A 18 0.06 -1.91 12.63
CA PHE A 18 1.44 -1.70 13.07
C PHE A 18 1.71 -0.21 13.30
N ASN A 19 2.51 0.10 14.32
CA ASN A 19 3.15 1.40 14.45
C ASN A 19 4.62 1.24 14.05
N MET A 20 4.99 1.70 12.86
CA MET A 20 6.35 1.55 12.35
C MET A 20 7.27 2.62 12.93
N GLU A 21 8.42 2.20 13.45
CA GLU A 21 9.50 3.13 13.74
C GLU A 21 10.05 3.71 12.43
N ARG A 22 10.62 4.92 12.53
CA ARG A 22 11.18 5.63 11.38
C ARG A 22 12.21 4.78 10.62
N ALA A 23 13.10 4.08 11.34
CA ALA A 23 14.15 3.26 10.74
C ALA A 23 13.57 2.10 9.91
N ASN A 24 12.54 1.43 10.42
CA ASN A 24 11.86 0.35 9.70
C ASN A 24 11.13 0.86 8.45
N ALA A 25 10.49 2.03 8.54
CA ALA A 25 9.86 2.66 7.39
C ALA A 25 10.90 3.06 6.33
N GLU A 26 12.04 3.63 6.72
CA GLU A 26 13.12 4.00 5.79
C GLU A 26 13.70 2.77 5.09
N GLU A 27 13.95 1.67 5.82
CA GLU A 27 14.42 0.41 5.27
C GLU A 27 13.42 -0.19 4.27
N PHE A 28 12.15 -0.29 4.65
CA PHE A 28 11.10 -0.83 3.78
C PHE A 28 10.94 -0.01 2.49
N TYR A 29 11.00 1.31 2.58
CA TYR A 29 10.83 2.20 1.42
C TYR A 29 12.12 2.49 0.65
N GLU A 30 13.27 1.96 1.05
CA GLU A 30 14.57 2.21 0.41
C GLU A 30 14.55 1.84 -1.08
N ILE A 31 13.91 0.72 -1.42
CA ILE A 31 13.80 0.22 -2.80
C ILE A 31 12.92 1.08 -3.70
N TYR A 32 12.04 1.90 -3.11
CA TYR A 32 11.15 2.81 -3.84
C TYR A 32 11.77 4.20 -4.06
N LYS A 33 13.00 4.44 -3.61
CA LYS A 33 13.67 5.72 -3.81
C LYS A 33 13.83 6.04 -5.29
N GLY A 34 13.29 7.19 -5.69
CA GLY A 34 13.33 7.67 -7.07
C GLY A 34 12.11 7.26 -7.91
N VAL A 35 11.26 6.36 -7.43
CA VAL A 35 9.97 6.03 -8.05
C VAL A 35 8.96 7.10 -7.62
N VAL A 36 8.32 7.74 -8.60
CA VAL A 36 7.28 8.75 -8.32
C VAL A 36 5.97 8.04 -8.02
N ALA A 37 5.45 8.19 -6.81
CA ALA A 37 4.13 7.68 -6.45
C ALA A 37 3.04 8.27 -7.36
N GLU A 38 2.08 7.42 -7.73
CA GLU A 38 0.95 7.80 -8.59
C GLU A 38 0.14 8.96 -7.99
N TYR A 39 -0.20 9.94 -8.83
CA TYR A 39 -0.92 11.13 -8.41
C TYR A 39 -2.43 10.83 -8.27
N PRO A 40 -3.06 11.10 -7.12
CA PRO A 40 -4.50 10.90 -6.94
C PRO A 40 -5.37 11.63 -7.99
N GLU A 41 -4.92 12.79 -8.51
CA GLU A 41 -5.62 13.50 -9.60
C GLU A 41 -5.69 12.68 -10.89
N ILE A 42 -4.63 11.94 -11.23
CA ILE A 42 -4.61 11.06 -12.40
C ILE A 42 -5.62 9.93 -12.19
N ALA A 43 -5.66 9.34 -10.99
CA ALA A 43 -6.63 8.32 -10.65
C ALA A 43 -8.07 8.84 -10.75
N ARG A 44 -8.37 10.06 -10.28
CA ARG A 44 -9.70 10.67 -10.40
C ARG A 44 -10.13 10.86 -11.86
N HIS A 45 -9.19 11.22 -12.73
CA HIS A 45 -9.47 11.38 -14.15
C HIS A 45 -9.66 10.06 -14.88
N LEU A 46 -8.77 9.08 -14.66
CA LEU A 46 -8.78 7.81 -15.41
C LEU A 46 -9.76 6.78 -14.86
N ARG A 47 -9.88 6.68 -13.53
CA ARG A 47 -10.63 5.65 -12.80
C ARG A 47 -11.16 6.22 -11.46
N PRO A 48 -12.20 7.06 -11.50
CA PRO A 48 -12.70 7.79 -10.32
C PRO A 48 -13.22 6.91 -9.17
N GLY A 49 -13.57 5.65 -9.45
CA GLY A 49 -14.02 4.68 -8.43
C GLY A 49 -12.90 4.00 -7.64
N THR A 50 -11.63 4.24 -7.97
CA THR A 50 -10.50 3.60 -7.27
C THR A 50 -10.30 4.16 -5.86
N LEU A 51 -9.70 3.37 -4.96
CA LEU A 51 -9.40 3.81 -3.60
C LEU A 51 -8.49 5.06 -3.57
N ARG A 52 -7.49 5.13 -4.48
CA ARG A 52 -6.62 6.31 -4.63
C ARG A 52 -7.40 7.56 -5.05
N ALA A 53 -8.36 7.43 -5.96
CA ALA A 53 -9.19 8.54 -6.41
C ALA A 53 -10.12 9.07 -5.30
N LEU A 54 -10.75 8.14 -4.56
CA LEU A 54 -11.73 8.44 -3.52
C LEU A 54 -11.11 8.99 -2.23
N PHE A 55 -9.93 8.48 -1.84
CA PHE A 55 -9.35 8.75 -0.52
C PHE A 55 -7.95 9.38 -0.56
N GLY A 56 -7.27 9.39 -1.70
CA GLY A 56 -5.96 10.01 -1.85
C GLY A 56 -6.04 11.53 -1.82
N LYS A 57 -5.10 12.17 -1.11
CA LYS A 57 -5.01 13.64 -0.98
C LYS A 57 -3.93 14.24 -1.87
N ASN A 58 -2.76 13.63 -1.90
CA ASN A 58 -1.61 14.05 -2.70
C ASN A 58 -0.71 12.84 -2.98
N LYS A 59 0.41 13.05 -3.68
CA LYS A 59 1.34 11.98 -4.06
C LYS A 59 1.90 11.17 -2.87
N ILE A 60 2.04 11.78 -1.69
CA ILE A 60 2.56 11.12 -0.48
C ILE A 60 1.41 10.47 0.30
N GLN A 61 0.31 11.20 0.45
CA GLN A 61 -0.90 10.74 1.13
C GLN A 61 -1.88 10.17 0.11
N ASN A 62 -1.48 9.10 -0.60
CA ASN A 62 -2.23 8.49 -1.70
C ASN A 62 -3.22 7.39 -1.26
N ALA A 63 -3.44 7.26 0.06
CA ALA A 63 -4.37 6.36 0.74
C ALA A 63 -4.00 4.87 0.82
N VAL A 64 -3.42 4.28 -0.23
CA VAL A 64 -3.05 2.85 -0.24
C VAL A 64 -1.71 2.60 -0.92
N HIS A 65 -0.89 1.76 -0.28
CA HIS A 65 0.30 1.14 -0.86
C HIS A 65 -0.04 -0.28 -1.31
N CYS A 66 0.65 -0.75 -2.34
CA CYS A 66 0.56 -2.11 -2.87
C CYS A 66 1.91 -2.45 -3.53
N THR A 67 2.32 -3.70 -3.40
CA THR A 67 3.40 -4.31 -4.20
C THR A 67 3.21 -4.02 -5.69
N ASP A 68 4.29 -3.63 -6.35
CA ASP A 68 4.36 -3.35 -7.79
C ASP A 68 4.95 -4.52 -8.60
N LEU A 69 5.75 -5.38 -7.97
CA LEU A 69 6.36 -6.56 -8.62
C LEU A 69 5.86 -7.88 -7.99
N PRO A 70 5.42 -8.87 -8.79
CA PRO A 70 4.95 -10.16 -8.26
C PRO A 70 5.95 -10.86 -7.33
N GLU A 71 7.24 -10.68 -7.57
CA GLU A 71 8.33 -11.28 -6.80
C GLU A 71 8.48 -10.66 -5.40
N ASP A 72 8.13 -9.38 -5.25
CA ASP A 72 8.31 -8.62 -4.00
C ASP A 72 7.17 -8.87 -2.99
N GLY A 73 5.99 -9.28 -3.46
CA GLY A 73 4.82 -9.46 -2.62
C GLY A 73 5.03 -10.46 -1.48
N VAL A 74 5.79 -11.53 -1.72
CA VAL A 74 6.12 -12.51 -0.66
C VAL A 74 7.09 -11.92 0.37
N LEU A 75 8.06 -11.10 -0.08
CA LEU A 75 9.06 -10.49 0.78
C LEU A 75 8.41 -9.44 1.69
N GLU A 76 7.56 -8.58 1.14
CA GLU A 76 6.83 -7.57 1.91
C GLU A 76 5.89 -8.21 2.95
N VAL A 77 5.13 -9.25 2.58
CA VAL A 77 4.26 -9.98 3.52
C VAL A 77 5.07 -10.61 4.64
N GLN A 78 6.23 -11.21 4.33
CA GLN A 78 7.11 -11.78 5.36
C GLN A 78 7.69 -10.71 6.29
N TYR A 79 8.05 -9.54 5.75
CA TYR A 79 8.52 -8.43 6.56
C TYR A 79 7.50 -8.04 7.63
N PHE A 80 6.24 -7.79 7.24
CA PHE A 80 5.20 -7.37 8.19
C PHE A 80 4.78 -8.48 9.16
N PHE A 81 4.51 -9.69 8.68
CA PHE A 81 3.88 -10.75 9.49
C PHE A 81 4.86 -11.73 10.14
N LYS A 82 6.18 -11.57 9.94
CA LYS A 82 7.17 -12.42 10.59
C LYS A 82 8.30 -11.63 11.23
N ILE A 83 8.76 -10.53 10.63
CA ILE A 83 9.90 -9.77 11.14
C ILE A 83 9.41 -8.66 12.08
N LEU A 84 8.45 -7.85 11.63
CA LEU A 84 7.95 -6.70 12.40
C LEU A 84 6.99 -7.08 13.53
N ASP A 85 6.29 -8.21 13.40
CA ASP A 85 5.40 -8.75 14.45
C ASP A 85 6.14 -9.54 15.55
N SER A 86 7.46 -9.74 15.41
CA SER A 86 8.28 -10.50 16.38
C SER A 86 8.80 -9.66 17.54
#